data_AF-A0A7K0MYG4-F1
#
_entry.id   AF-A0A7K0MYG4-F1
#
_cell.length_a   1.000
_cell.length_b   1.000
_cell.length_c   1.000
_cell.angle_alpha   90.00
_cell.angle_beta   90.00
_cell.angle_gamma   90.00
#
_symmetry.space_group_name_H-M   'P 1'
#
loop_
_entity.id
_entity.type
_entity.pdbx_description
1 polymer ?
#
loop_
_entity_poly.entity_id
_entity_poly.type
_entity_poly.pdbx_seq_one_letter_code
_entity_poly.pdbx_strand_id
1 'polypeptide(L)'
;LAMGTEQAEPDVMMRKPVDPGSSIWSDGWGARTIWIGVAIGVGALLLGAGYHGIGSTSGGDAPYFQSVIFTAIAFMQVFQAIGNRSTRLPLHRLDWKGNPTLLLVAGFVCIAQVTALYTPFLREVFHLQPLGVLTLLLCIGLGVLLLVAIETVEWRQRVHREAVKV
;
A
#
# COMPACT_ATOMS: atom_id res chain seq x y z
N LEU A 1 0.92 13.37 -4.30
CA LEU A 1 0.31 14.65 -3.87
C LEU A 1 0.31 14.79 -2.36
N ALA A 2 -0.34 13.89 -1.60
CA ALA A 2 -0.35 13.96 -0.12
C ALA A 2 1.02 13.79 0.57
N MET A 3 1.97 13.08 -0.06
CA MET A 3 3.34 12.94 0.47
C MET A 3 4.19 14.22 0.34
N GLY A 4 3.75 15.19 -0.47
CA GLY A 4 4.46 16.48 -0.60
C GLY A 4 4.19 17.44 0.54
N THR A 5 3.23 17.14 1.43
CA THR A 5 2.85 17.95 2.59
C THR A 5 3.28 17.33 3.91
N GLU A 6 4.17 16.33 3.86
CA GLU A 6 4.76 15.71 5.05
C GLU A 6 5.61 16.75 5.80
N GLN A 7 5.50 16.81 7.13
CA GLN A 7 6.39 17.67 7.92
C GLN A 7 7.84 17.20 7.80
N ALA A 8 8.77 18.16 7.77
CA ALA A 8 10.19 17.85 7.75
C ALA A 8 10.58 17.04 9.00
N GLU A 9 11.37 15.99 8.81
CA GLU A 9 11.88 15.20 9.92
C GLU A 9 12.72 16.08 10.87
N PRO A 10 12.67 15.87 12.20
CA PRO A 10 13.39 16.72 13.17
C PRO A 10 14.88 16.83 12.93
N ASP A 11 15.48 15.82 12.29
CA ASP A 11 16.92 15.68 12.05
C ASP A 11 17.36 16.19 10.65
N VAL A 12 16.45 16.81 9.88
CA VAL A 12 16.72 17.23 8.49
C VAL A 12 17.93 18.16 8.39
N MET A 13 18.09 19.09 9.32
CA MET A 13 19.17 20.09 9.30
C MET A 13 20.50 19.59 9.87
N MET A 14 20.51 18.47 10.59
CA MET A 14 21.72 17.85 11.14
C MET A 14 22.33 16.83 10.15
N ARG A 15 21.67 16.61 9.01
CA ARG A 15 22.06 15.61 8.02
C ARG A 15 23.13 16.16 7.07
N LYS A 16 24.08 15.30 6.71
CA LYS A 16 25.05 15.60 5.64
C LYS A 16 24.31 15.87 4.31
N PRO A 17 24.73 16.89 3.53
CA PRO A 17 24.12 17.20 2.24
C PRO A 17 24.06 15.99 1.31
N VAL A 18 23.00 15.90 0.51
CA VAL A 18 22.85 14.86 -0.52
C VAL A 18 23.91 15.08 -1.59
N ASP A 19 24.57 14.00 -2.02
CA ASP A 19 25.56 14.05 -3.09
C ASP A 19 24.86 14.36 -4.43
N PRO A 20 25.20 15.45 -5.13
CA PRO A 20 24.58 15.82 -6.41
C PRO A 20 24.82 14.80 -7.53
N GLY A 21 25.80 13.89 -7.39
CA GLY A 21 26.03 12.78 -8.31
C GLY A 21 25.20 11.52 -8.02
N SER A 22 24.45 11.49 -6.92
CA SER A 22 23.65 10.33 -6.54
C SER A 22 22.35 10.22 -7.36
N SER A 23 22.07 9.02 -7.86
CA SER A 23 20.84 8.73 -8.61
C SER A 23 19.62 8.69 -7.68
N ILE A 24 18.43 9.02 -8.17
CA ILE A 24 17.18 8.84 -7.41
C ILE A 24 16.95 7.40 -6.92
N TRP A 25 17.67 6.43 -7.51
CA TRP A 25 17.64 5.01 -7.17
C TRP A 25 18.79 4.56 -6.26
N SER A 26 19.76 5.43 -5.93
CA SER A 26 20.86 5.10 -5.02
C SER A 26 20.34 4.84 -3.60
N ASP A 27 21.18 4.40 -2.65
CA ASP A 27 20.78 4.09 -1.27
C ASP A 27 19.74 2.96 -1.09
N GLY A 28 19.54 2.11 -2.12
CA GLY A 28 18.66 0.94 -2.02
C GLY A 28 17.18 1.20 -2.27
N TRP A 29 16.81 2.41 -2.71
CA TRP A 29 15.42 2.77 -3.05
C TRP A 29 14.86 1.96 -4.23
N GLY A 30 15.71 1.55 -5.18
CA GLY A 30 15.32 0.66 -6.27
C GLY A 30 14.90 -0.73 -5.80
N ALA A 31 15.72 -1.38 -4.97
CA ALA A 31 15.40 -2.67 -4.37
C ALA A 31 14.13 -2.60 -3.50
N ARG A 32 13.96 -1.48 -2.77
CA ARG A 32 12.74 -1.20 -1.99
C ARG A 32 11.49 -1.19 -2.88
N THR A 33 11.53 -0.47 -3.99
CA THR A 33 10.40 -0.35 -4.92
C THR A 33 10.05 -1.67 -5.58
N ILE A 34 11.06 -2.43 -6.01
CA ILE A 34 10.87 -3.74 -6.65
C ILE A 34 10.21 -4.73 -5.68
N TRP A 35 10.72 -4.87 -4.45
CA TRP A 35 10.15 -5.87 -3.54
C TRP A 35 8.70 -5.53 -3.16
N ILE A 36 8.37 -4.25 -2.92
CA ILE A 36 6.99 -3.86 -2.60
C ILE A 36 6.06 -4.12 -3.79
N GLY A 37 6.49 -3.76 -5.01
CA GLY A 37 5.73 -4.03 -6.22
C GLY A 37 5.47 -5.53 -6.43
N VAL A 38 6.50 -6.37 -6.21
CA VAL A 38 6.38 -7.83 -6.26
C VAL A 38 5.43 -8.33 -5.17
N ALA A 39 5.53 -7.83 -3.94
CA ALA A 39 4.65 -8.23 -2.84
C ALA A 39 3.17 -7.92 -3.12
N ILE A 40 2.88 -6.73 -3.67
CA ILE A 40 1.53 -6.34 -4.08
C ILE A 40 1.02 -7.23 -5.21
N GLY A 41 1.82 -7.41 -6.26
CA GLY A 41 1.45 -8.22 -7.42
C GLY A 41 1.20 -9.67 -7.05
N VAL A 42 2.14 -10.30 -6.34
CA VAL A 42 2.03 -11.69 -5.90
C VAL A 42 0.87 -11.85 -4.92
N GLY A 43 0.72 -10.97 -3.92
CA GLY A 43 -0.37 -11.03 -2.96
C GLY A 43 -1.73 -10.96 -3.64
N ALA A 44 -1.93 -10.00 -4.55
CA ALA A 44 -3.19 -9.84 -5.25
C ALA A 44 -3.48 -11.03 -6.18
N LEU A 45 -2.47 -11.52 -6.91
CA LEU A 45 -2.61 -12.68 -7.78
C LEU A 45 -2.90 -13.96 -7.01
N LEU A 46 -2.26 -14.20 -5.86
CA LEU A 46 -2.53 -15.37 -5.02
C LEU A 46 -3.97 -15.35 -4.50
N LEU A 47 -4.44 -14.18 -4.03
CA LEU A 47 -5.82 -14.04 -3.56
C LEU A 47 -6.82 -14.25 -4.72
N GLY A 48 -6.57 -13.64 -5.88
CA GLY A 48 -7.40 -13.82 -7.07
C GLY A 48 -7.41 -15.26 -7.59
N ALA A 49 -6.25 -15.92 -7.64
CA ALA A 49 -6.12 -17.31 -8.06
C ALA A 49 -6.84 -18.25 -7.10
N GLY A 50 -6.82 -17.97 -5.79
CA GLY A 50 -7.63 -18.69 -4.80
C GLY A 50 -9.11 -18.66 -5.15
N TYR A 51 -9.67 -17.49 -5.45
CA TYR A 51 -11.07 -17.36 -5.84
C TYR A 51 -11.40 -17.98 -7.21
N HIS A 52 -10.45 -17.97 -8.15
CA HIS A 52 -10.58 -18.66 -9.43
C HIS A 52 -10.64 -20.19 -9.23
N GLY A 53 -9.77 -20.74 -8.38
CA GLY A 53 -9.70 -22.18 -8.10
C GLY A 53 -10.88 -22.74 -7.31
N ILE A 54 -11.54 -21.93 -6.48
CA ILE A 54 -12.70 -22.35 -5.67
C ILE A 54 -14.01 -22.39 -6.50
N GLY A 55 -13.94 -22.10 -7.80
CA GLY A 55 -15.11 -22.20 -8.69
C GLY A 55 -16.22 -21.20 -8.31
N SER A 56 -15.85 -20.02 -7.78
CA SER A 56 -16.79 -18.93 -7.52
C SER A 56 -17.27 -18.32 -8.84
N THR A 57 -18.10 -19.06 -9.56
CA THR A 57 -18.81 -18.65 -10.78
C THR A 57 -19.99 -17.77 -10.37
N SER A 58 -19.69 -16.56 -9.91
CA SER A 58 -20.70 -15.51 -9.79
C SER A 58 -21.11 -15.10 -11.21
N GLY A 59 -22.27 -15.58 -11.66
CA GLY A 59 -22.78 -15.51 -13.04
C GLY A 59 -23.13 -14.11 -13.57
N GLY A 60 -22.18 -13.17 -13.50
CA GLY A 60 -22.24 -11.87 -14.17
C GLY A 60 -21.14 -11.73 -15.23
N ASP A 61 -21.23 -10.67 -16.03
CA ASP A 61 -20.43 -10.47 -17.25
C ASP A 61 -18.91 -10.40 -17.04
N ALA A 62 -18.46 -10.10 -15.82
CA ALA A 62 -17.05 -10.00 -15.45
C ALA A 62 -16.66 -11.07 -14.41
N PRO A 63 -15.46 -11.67 -14.51
CA PRO A 63 -15.05 -12.71 -13.58
C PRO A 63 -14.80 -12.14 -12.17
N TYR A 64 -15.40 -12.79 -11.15
CA TYR A 64 -15.30 -12.37 -9.74
C TYR A 64 -13.86 -12.13 -9.28
N PHE A 65 -12.92 -12.99 -9.69
CA PHE A 65 -11.51 -12.87 -9.31
C PHE A 65 -10.85 -11.56 -9.77
N GLN A 66 -11.27 -10.99 -10.90
CA GLN A 66 -10.72 -9.72 -11.41
C GLN A 66 -11.08 -8.56 -10.46
N SER A 67 -12.32 -8.57 -9.96
CA SER A 67 -12.79 -7.56 -8.99
C SER A 67 -12.07 -7.70 -7.65
N VAL A 68 -11.76 -8.93 -7.25
CA VAL A 68 -10.93 -9.22 -6.05
C VAL A 68 -9.52 -8.68 -6.21
N ILE A 69 -8.86 -8.96 -7.33
CA ILE A 69 -7.49 -8.46 -7.62
C ILE A 69 -7.49 -6.93 -7.62
N PHE A 70 -8.42 -6.30 -8.35
CA PHE A 70 -8.55 -4.84 -8.42
C PHE A 70 -8.68 -4.22 -7.02
N THR A 71 -9.57 -4.77 -6.21
CA THR A 71 -9.83 -4.27 -4.86
C THR A 71 -8.66 -4.53 -3.90
N ALA A 72 -8.02 -5.70 -3.99
CA ALA A 72 -6.85 -6.03 -3.19
C ALA A 72 -5.67 -5.09 -3.48
N ILE A 73 -5.40 -4.81 -4.76
CA ILE A 73 -4.36 -3.86 -5.16
C ILE A 73 -4.70 -2.46 -4.64
N ALA A 74 -5.94 -1.99 -4.81
CA ALA A 74 -6.35 -0.67 -4.34
C ALA A 74 -6.11 -0.48 -2.84
N PHE A 75 -6.53 -1.45 -2.01
CA PHE A 75 -6.26 -1.40 -0.57
C PHE A 75 -4.77 -1.48 -0.26
N MET A 76 -4.02 -2.40 -0.89
CA MET A 76 -2.59 -2.51 -0.69
C MET A 76 -1.83 -1.22 -1.03
N GLN A 77 -2.24 -0.49 -2.08
CA GLN A 77 -1.66 0.81 -2.44
C GLN A 77 -1.92 1.87 -1.35
N VAL A 78 -3.11 1.88 -0.75
CA VAL A 78 -3.43 2.77 0.37
C VAL A 78 -2.54 2.46 1.59
N PHE A 79 -2.41 1.19 1.95
CA PHE A 79 -1.54 0.77 3.06
C PHE A 79 -0.06 0.99 2.76
N GLN A 80 0.39 0.76 1.51
CA GLN A 80 1.74 1.10 1.07
C GLN A 80 2.00 2.60 1.21
N ALA A 81 1.04 3.45 0.85
CA ALA A 81 1.17 4.89 1.00
C ALA A 81 1.31 5.30 2.48
N ILE A 82 0.58 4.64 3.38
CA ILE A 82 0.73 4.81 4.83
C ILE A 82 2.11 4.32 5.30
N GLY A 83 2.56 3.15 4.85
CA GLY A 83 3.88 2.60 5.20
C GLY A 83 5.05 3.43 4.69
N ASN A 84 4.88 4.14 3.58
CA ASN A 84 5.89 5.05 3.04
C ASN A 84 5.95 6.41 3.76
N ARG A 85 5.04 6.68 4.70
CA ARG A 85 4.92 7.98 5.37
C ARG A 85 6.17 8.34 6.18
N SER A 86 6.83 7.37 6.79
CA SER A 86 8.12 7.62 7.43
C SER A 86 9.05 6.45 7.23
N THR A 87 10.25 6.74 6.73
CA THR A 87 11.31 5.75 6.54
C THR A 87 12.25 5.65 7.74
N ARG A 88 12.18 6.59 8.68
CA ARG A 88 13.07 6.66 9.86
C ARG A 88 12.35 6.48 11.19
N LEU A 89 11.10 6.92 11.30
CA LEU A 89 10.30 6.74 12.51
C LEU A 89 9.31 5.60 12.29
N PRO A 90 9.19 4.66 13.23
CA PRO A 90 8.20 3.61 13.12
C PRO A 90 6.79 4.19 13.26
N LEU A 91 5.82 3.59 12.56
CA LEU A 91 4.45 4.09 12.48
C LEU A 91 3.77 4.27 13.85
N HIS A 92 4.18 3.50 14.86
CA HIS A 92 3.67 3.62 16.23
C HIS A 92 4.17 4.86 16.98
N ARG A 93 5.26 5.49 16.54
CA ARG A 93 5.78 6.75 17.09
C ARG A 93 5.37 7.96 16.25
N LEU A 94 4.70 7.73 15.13
CA LEU A 94 4.32 8.79 14.21
C LEU A 94 2.99 9.39 14.63
N ASP A 95 2.93 10.72 14.70
CA ASP A 95 1.72 11.42 15.10
C ASP A 95 0.70 11.35 13.94
N TRP A 96 -0.43 10.69 14.17
CA TRP A 96 -1.45 10.44 13.14
C TRP A 96 -2.04 11.76 12.60
N LYS A 97 -1.94 12.84 13.38
CA LYS A 97 -2.36 14.21 13.03
C LYS A 97 -1.33 15.02 12.23
N GLY A 98 -0.10 14.53 12.07
CA GLY A 98 0.97 15.28 11.40
C GLY A 98 0.79 15.46 9.89
N ASN A 99 -0.03 14.63 9.24
CA ASN A 99 -0.36 14.75 7.81
C ASN A 99 -1.83 14.37 7.54
N PRO A 100 -2.80 15.26 7.85
CA PRO A 100 -4.23 14.98 7.65
C PRO A 100 -4.57 14.80 6.17
N THR A 101 -3.76 15.35 5.25
CA THR A 101 -3.92 15.20 3.81
C THR A 101 -3.81 13.74 3.36
N LEU A 102 -2.89 12.96 3.97
CA LEU A 102 -2.76 11.54 3.65
C LEU A 102 -4.00 10.75 4.08
N LEU A 103 -4.53 11.04 5.28
CA LEU A 103 -5.76 10.41 5.76
C LEU A 103 -6.97 10.80 4.89
N LEU A 104 -7.05 12.05 4.46
CA LEU A 104 -8.11 12.52 3.55
C LEU A 104 -8.03 11.78 2.21
N VAL A 105 -6.85 11.71 1.59
CA VAL A 105 -6.68 11.01 0.31
C VAL A 105 -6.93 9.51 0.45
N ALA A 106 -6.45 8.87 1.51
CA ALA A 106 -6.75 7.46 1.80
C ALA A 106 -8.25 7.22 1.95
N GLY A 107 -8.93 8.07 2.74
CA GLY A 107 -10.38 8.01 2.91
C GLY A 107 -11.13 8.23 1.61
N PHE A 108 -10.71 9.21 0.80
CA PHE A 108 -11.29 9.47 -0.52
C PHE A 108 -11.14 8.28 -1.46
N VAL A 109 -9.97 7.65 -1.50
CA VAL A 109 -9.73 6.43 -2.31
C VAL A 109 -10.60 5.28 -1.83
N CYS A 110 -10.72 5.06 -0.51
CA CYS A 110 -11.61 4.03 0.03
C CYS A 110 -13.08 4.29 -0.33
N ILE A 111 -13.55 5.53 -0.24
CA ILE A 111 -14.91 5.91 -0.63
C ILE A 111 -15.10 5.68 -2.13
N ALA A 112 -14.18 6.17 -2.97
CA ALA A 112 -14.23 5.97 -4.41
C ALA A 112 -14.23 4.47 -4.79
N GLN A 113 -13.45 3.64 -4.09
CA GLN A 113 -13.42 2.19 -4.28
C GLN A 113 -14.79 1.57 -4.01
N VAL A 114 -15.41 1.91 -2.88
CA VAL A 114 -16.75 1.41 -2.52
C VAL A 114 -17.79 1.93 -3.51
N THR A 115 -17.75 3.22 -3.87
CA THR A 115 -18.66 3.80 -4.87
C THR A 115 -18.53 3.12 -6.23
N ALA A 116 -17.32 2.83 -6.70
CA ALA A 116 -17.09 2.10 -7.94
C ALA A 116 -17.67 0.68 -7.88
N LEU A 117 -17.58 0.03 -6.72
CA LEU A 117 -18.04 -1.35 -6.54
C LEU A 117 -19.56 -1.51 -6.45
N TYR A 118 -20.29 -0.49 -5.98
CA TYR A 118 -21.75 -0.57 -5.77
C TYR A 118 -22.56 0.25 -6.77
N THR A 119 -21.96 1.18 -7.49
CA THR A 119 -22.67 1.98 -8.49
C THR A 119 -22.77 1.20 -9.81
N PRO A 120 -23.99 0.93 -10.33
CA PRO A 120 -24.18 0.09 -11.52
C PRO A 120 -23.44 0.61 -12.75
N PHE A 121 -23.48 1.92 -13.01
CA PHE A 121 -22.78 2.54 -14.14
C PHE A 121 -21.26 2.33 -14.08
N LEU A 122 -20.65 2.52 -12.90
CA LEU A 122 -19.21 2.35 -12.71
C LEU A 122 -18.81 0.87 -12.79
N ARG A 123 -19.64 -0.03 -12.26
CA ARG A 123 -19.41 -1.47 -12.37
C ARG A 123 -19.35 -1.95 -13.81
N GLU A 124 -20.21 -1.43 -14.67
CA GLU A 124 -20.25 -1.82 -16.08
C GLU A 124 -19.01 -1.31 -16.83
N VAL A 125 -18.59 -0.06 -16.58
CA VAL A 125 -17.39 0.54 -17.17
C VAL A 125 -16.10 -0.17 -16.73
N PHE A 126 -16.00 -0.54 -15.45
CA PHE A 126 -14.81 -1.18 -14.89
C PHE A 126 -14.88 -2.71 -14.87
N HIS A 127 -15.97 -3.31 -15.37
CA HIS A 127 -16.24 -4.74 -15.30
C HIS A 127 -16.07 -5.30 -13.87
N LEU A 128 -16.73 -4.67 -12.90
CA LEU A 128 -16.65 -5.02 -11.49
C LEU A 128 -17.90 -5.75 -11.01
N GLN A 129 -17.68 -6.77 -10.18
CA GLN A 129 -18.72 -7.43 -9.41
C GLN A 129 -18.71 -6.97 -7.95
N PRO A 130 -19.89 -6.92 -7.29
CA PRO A 130 -19.97 -6.61 -5.87
C PRO A 130 -19.27 -7.72 -5.07
N LEU A 131 -18.33 -7.33 -4.23
CA LEU A 131 -17.63 -8.25 -3.34
C LEU A 131 -18.45 -8.49 -2.07
N GLY A 132 -18.39 -9.73 -1.58
CA GLY A 132 -18.86 -10.06 -0.24
C GLY A 132 -17.99 -9.39 0.84
N VAL A 133 -18.60 -9.14 2.01
CA VAL A 133 -17.92 -8.52 3.16
C VAL A 133 -16.66 -9.30 3.57
N LEU A 134 -16.71 -10.63 3.53
CA LEU A 134 -15.57 -11.47 3.85
C LEU A 134 -14.40 -11.24 2.90
N THR A 135 -14.66 -11.13 1.60
CA THR A 135 -13.61 -10.88 0.60
C THR A 135 -13.02 -9.48 0.76
N LEU A 136 -13.84 -8.48 1.07
CA LEU A 136 -13.36 -7.13 1.41
C LEU A 136 -12.44 -7.15 2.63
N LEU A 137 -12.80 -7.89 3.69
CA LEU A 137 -11.95 -8.05 4.87
C LEU A 137 -10.63 -8.75 4.55
N LEU A 138 -10.63 -9.74 3.66
CA LEU A 138 -9.40 -10.39 3.18
C LEU A 138 -8.51 -9.41 2.40
N CYS A 139 -9.08 -8.59 1.52
CA CYS A 139 -8.34 -7.55 0.79
C CYS A 139 -7.72 -6.52 1.75
N ILE A 140 -8.47 -6.07 2.75
CA ILE A 140 -7.98 -5.17 3.80
C ILE A 140 -6.87 -5.85 4.61
N GLY A 141 -7.09 -7.10 5.04
CA GLY A 141 -6.11 -7.87 5.79
C GLY A 141 -4.80 -8.08 5.04
N LEU A 142 -4.87 -8.27 3.71
CA LEU A 142 -3.69 -8.36 2.86
C LEU A 142 -2.93 -7.02 2.77
N GLY A 143 -3.66 -5.90 2.74
CA GLY A 143 -3.08 -4.57 2.86
C GLY A 143 -2.39 -4.32 4.20
N VAL A 144 -3.00 -4.72 5.31
CA VAL A 144 -2.39 -4.66 6.65
C VAL A 144 -1.15 -5.55 6.71
N LEU A 145 -1.19 -6.75 6.13
CA LEU A 145 -0.04 -7.65 6.07
C LEU A 145 1.13 -7.00 5.32
N LEU A 146 0.86 -6.34 4.19
CA LEU A 146 1.88 -5.59 3.45
C LEU A 146 2.47 -4.46 4.31
N LEU A 147 1.63 -3.72 5.03
CA LEU A 147 2.10 -2.66 5.95
C LEU A 147 3.06 -3.22 7.01
N VAL A 148 2.70 -4.34 7.65
CA VAL A 148 3.55 -5.01 8.64
C VAL A 148 4.85 -5.52 8.00
N ALA A 149 4.78 -6.06 6.78
CA ALA A 149 5.97 -6.49 6.04
C ALA A 149 6.92 -5.32 5.74
N ILE A 150 6.40 -4.16 5.33
CA ILE A 150 7.19 -2.95 5.12
C ILE A 150 7.86 -2.51 6.43
N GLU A 151 7.08 -2.41 7.51
CA GLU A 151 7.57 -1.94 8.81
C GLU A 151 8.64 -2.87 9.39
N THR A 152 8.48 -4.19 9.25
CA THR A 152 9.47 -5.18 9.72
C THR A 152 10.78 -5.11 8.95
N VAL A 153 10.74 -4.91 7.64
CA VAL A 153 11.95 -4.73 6.81
C VAL A 153 12.66 -3.45 7.22
N GLU A 154 11.93 -2.34 7.38
CA GLU A 154 12.54 -1.08 7.79
C GLU A 154 13.10 -1.14 9.21
N TRP A 155 12.40 -1.77 10.14
CA TRP A 155 12.90 -1.99 11.49
C TRP A 155 14.22 -2.78 11.51
N ARG A 156 14.34 -3.84 10.71
CA ARG A 156 15.60 -4.58 10.55
C ARG A 156 16.72 -3.71 10.00
N GLN A 157 16.43 -2.89 9.00
CA GLN A 157 17.43 -1.96 8.44
C GLN A 157 17.86 -0.89 9.46
N ARG A 158 16.96 -0.42 10.31
CA ARG A 158 17.25 0.51 11.41
C ARG A 158 18.23 -0.11 12.41
N VAL A 159 17.93 -1.32 12.90
CA VAL A 159 18.80 -2.05 13.85
C VAL A 159 20.19 -2.31 13.25
N HIS A 160 20.28 -2.71 11.97
CA HIS A 160 21.57 -2.92 11.31
C HIS A 160 22.40 -1.62 11.17
N ARG A 161 21.76 -0.47 10.92
CA ARG A 161 22.46 0.83 10.82
C ARG A 161 22.97 1.32 12.17
N GLU A 162 22.27 0.99 13.26
CA GLU A 162 22.72 1.29 14.63
C GLU A 162 23.90 0.41 15.03
N ALA A 163 23.85 -0.89 14.70
CA ALA A 163 24.93 -1.84 15.00
C ALA A 163 26.26 -1.56 14.26
N VAL A 164 26.21 -0.96 13.07
CA VAL A 164 27.41 -0.61 12.27
C VAL A 164 28.05 0.71 12.71
N LYS A 165 27.36 1.51 13.54
CA LYS A 165 27.88 2.78 14.08
C LYS A 165 28.57 2.64 15.44
N VAL A 166 28.54 1.45 16.04
CA VAL A 166 29.22 1.10 17.31
C VAL A 166 30.54 0.40 16.98
#